data_AF-A0A349TD61-F1
#
_entry.id   AF-A0A349TD61-F1
#
_cell.length_a   1.000
_cell.length_b   1.000
_cell.length_c   1.000
_cell.angle_alpha   90.00
_cell.angle_beta   90.00
_cell.angle_gamma   90.00
#
_symmetry.space_group_name_H-M   'P 1'
#
loop_
_entity.id
_entity.type
_entity.pdbx_description
1 polymer ?
#
loop_
_entity_poly.entity_id
_entity_poly.type
_entity_poly.pdbx_seq_one_letter_code
_entity_poly.pdbx_strand_id
1 'polypeptide(L)'
;MANRPKQPATSGSNQPALELHVPEPKFRPGDKADFSHLDIPEAGVQSRPDETSRPEDMRDLAYGLVRVLGEDNKAHGAWDPKLDPETLRTMLKKMALVRAFDERMFRGQRQGKTSFYMKCTGEEATSVAAAMALASDDMIFPSYRQQGVLLVRGYPLVEMINQIYSNKGDKLKGRQLPIMYSSREHSFFSISGNLATQTPQAVGWAMASAIKRDSRIAATWVG
;
A
#
# COMPACT_ATOMS: atom_id res chain seq x y z
N MET A 1 33.18 -23.45 -16.63
CA MET A 1 33.45 -22.99 -15.24
C MET A 1 34.79 -22.27 -15.27
N ALA A 2 34.84 -20.99 -14.91
CA ALA A 2 36.10 -20.24 -14.91
C ALA A 2 36.99 -20.72 -13.74
N ASN A 3 38.27 -20.99 -14.03
CA ASN A 3 39.24 -21.43 -13.03
C ASN A 3 39.49 -20.30 -12.02
N ARG A 4 39.21 -20.56 -10.73
CA ARG A 4 39.63 -19.66 -9.65
C ARG A 4 41.17 -19.60 -9.60
N PRO A 5 41.75 -18.42 -9.33
CA PRO A 5 43.19 -18.30 -9.14
C PRO A 5 43.65 -19.21 -7.98
N LYS A 6 44.74 -19.95 -8.21
CA LYS A 6 45.31 -20.95 -7.28
C LYS A 6 46.18 -20.34 -6.18
N GLN A 7 46.55 -19.07 -6.28
CA GLN A 7 47.39 -18.39 -5.31
C GLN A 7 46.53 -17.42 -4.49
N PRO A 8 46.69 -17.36 -3.15
CA PRO A 8 46.09 -16.30 -2.36
C PRO A 8 46.63 -14.96 -2.88
N ALA A 9 45.74 -13.98 -3.03
CA ALA A 9 46.15 -12.63 -3.38
C ALA A 9 47.20 -12.16 -2.35
N THR A 10 48.33 -11.64 -2.83
CA THR A 10 49.29 -10.94 -1.98
C THR A 10 48.54 -9.80 -1.26
N SER A 11 48.74 -9.67 0.05
CA SER A 11 48.09 -8.66 0.88
C SER A 11 48.47 -7.25 0.39
N GLY A 12 47.66 -6.67 -0.50
CA GLY A 12 47.72 -5.24 -0.76
C GLY A 12 47.31 -4.48 0.51
N SER A 13 47.95 -3.35 0.80
CA SER A 13 47.58 -2.51 1.94
C SER A 13 46.30 -1.73 1.59
N ASN A 14 45.14 -2.38 1.67
CA ASN A 14 43.84 -1.69 1.64
C ASN A 14 43.63 -0.98 2.98
N GLN A 15 44.29 0.17 3.16
CA GLN A 15 44.09 1.03 4.32
C GLN A 15 43.19 2.21 3.94
N PRO A 16 42.09 2.45 4.67
CA PRO A 16 41.65 1.75 5.90
C PRO A 16 41.03 0.37 5.65
N ALA A 17 41.02 -0.48 6.69
CA ALA A 17 40.34 -1.77 6.67
C ALA A 17 38.83 -1.58 6.40
N LEU A 18 38.25 -2.45 5.58
CA LEU A 18 36.82 -2.43 5.31
C LEU A 18 36.03 -2.83 6.57
N GLU A 19 34.92 -2.15 6.82
CA GLU A 19 33.97 -2.48 7.87
C GLU A 19 32.61 -2.82 7.27
N LEU A 20 31.93 -3.82 7.85
CA LEU A 20 30.55 -4.14 7.51
C LEU A 20 29.61 -3.24 8.32
N HIS A 21 28.94 -2.31 7.65
CA HIS A 21 27.87 -1.53 8.26
C HIS A 21 26.53 -2.27 8.15
N VAL A 22 25.85 -2.47 9.30
CA VAL A 22 24.50 -3.04 9.38
C VAL A 22 23.56 -1.97 9.95
N PRO A 23 22.62 -1.41 9.16
CA PRO A 23 21.67 -0.41 9.66
C PRO A 23 20.78 -0.98 10.77
N GLU A 24 20.56 -0.19 11.82
CA GLU A 24 19.68 -0.55 12.93
C GLU A 24 18.52 0.44 13.05
N PRO A 25 17.34 -0.01 13.51
CA PRO A 25 16.28 0.92 13.88
C PRO A 25 16.76 1.81 15.03
N LYS A 26 16.42 3.10 14.96
CA LYS A 26 16.86 4.11 15.94
C LYS A 26 16.38 3.84 17.38
N PHE A 27 15.29 3.09 17.54
CA PHE A 27 14.66 2.79 18.83
C PHE A 27 14.26 1.32 18.90
N ARG A 28 14.40 0.72 20.08
CA ARG A 28 14.14 -0.68 20.42
C ARG A 28 13.08 -0.78 21.53
N PRO A 29 12.53 -1.98 21.81
CA PRO A 29 11.61 -2.16 22.94
C PRO A 29 12.24 -1.70 24.26
N GLY A 30 11.60 -0.73 24.92
CA GLY A 30 12.11 -0.09 26.14
C GLY A 30 12.54 1.37 25.91
N ASP A 31 12.85 1.75 24.68
CA ASP A 31 13.20 3.13 24.33
C ASP A 31 11.94 3.99 24.16
N LYS A 32 12.09 5.30 24.39
CA LYS A 32 11.10 6.29 23.96
C LYS A 32 11.30 6.55 22.46
N ALA A 33 10.31 6.20 21.64
CA ALA A 33 10.36 6.49 20.21
C ALA A 33 10.41 8.01 19.95
N ASP A 34 11.36 8.45 19.13
CA ASP A 34 11.50 9.83 18.68
C ASP A 34 11.60 9.94 17.14
N PHE A 35 10.56 10.52 16.55
CA PHE A 35 10.46 10.71 15.10
C PHE A 35 10.92 12.08 14.62
N SER A 36 11.63 12.85 15.47
CA SER A 36 12.18 14.18 15.14
C SER A 36 13.09 14.23 13.90
N HIS A 37 13.61 13.08 13.49
CA HIS A 37 14.41 12.93 12.28
C HIS A 37 13.59 12.90 10.98
N LEU A 38 12.28 12.77 11.06
CA LEU A 38 11.38 12.94 9.92
C LEU A 38 11.10 14.43 9.76
N ASP A 39 11.48 14.99 8.61
CA ASP A 39 11.14 16.37 8.27
C ASP A 39 9.68 16.42 7.81
N ILE A 40 8.79 16.88 8.69
CA ILE A 40 7.36 17.01 8.43
C ILE A 40 7.07 18.50 8.22
N PRO A 41 6.92 18.97 6.96
CA PRO A 41 6.64 20.37 6.69
C PRO A 41 5.24 20.77 7.16
N GLU A 42 5.05 22.09 7.27
CA GLU A 42 3.73 22.69 7.46
C GLU A 42 2.78 22.29 6.31
N ALA A 43 1.49 22.21 6.64
CA ALA A 43 0.48 21.85 5.65
C ALA A 43 0.41 22.92 4.54
N GLY A 44 0.27 22.47 3.29
CA GLY A 44 0.10 23.32 2.12
C GLY A 44 1.38 23.93 1.53
N VAL A 45 2.56 23.63 2.10
CA VAL A 45 3.85 24.18 1.62
C VAL A 45 4.23 23.64 0.23
N GLN A 46 3.96 22.36 -0.04
CA GLN A 46 4.33 21.75 -1.32
C GLN A 46 3.44 22.26 -2.46
N SER A 47 4.08 22.64 -3.57
CA SER A 47 3.39 23.03 -4.80
C SER A 47 2.66 21.83 -5.41
N ARG A 48 1.63 22.11 -6.20
CA ARG A 48 0.91 21.11 -7.01
C ARG A 48 1.27 21.33 -8.48
N PRO A 49 2.21 20.55 -9.05
CA PRO A 49 2.51 20.60 -10.47
C PRO A 49 1.31 20.18 -11.32
N ASP A 50 1.30 20.61 -12.57
CA ASP A 50 0.36 20.14 -13.59
C ASP A 50 0.60 18.65 -13.89
N GLU A 51 -0.45 17.89 -14.21
CA GLU A 51 -0.35 16.46 -14.53
C GLU A 51 0.53 16.13 -15.74
N THR A 52 0.83 17.11 -16.59
CA THR A 52 1.72 16.99 -17.75
C THR A 52 3.17 17.38 -17.45
N SER A 53 3.48 17.77 -16.21
CA SER A 53 4.82 18.16 -15.78
C SER A 53 5.84 17.04 -16.01
N ARG A 54 7.07 17.41 -16.35
CA ARG A 54 8.12 16.42 -16.60
C ARG A 54 8.61 15.82 -15.27
N PRO A 55 9.03 14.54 -15.26
CA PRO A 55 9.54 13.90 -14.04
C PRO A 55 10.69 14.64 -13.36
N GLU A 56 11.57 15.28 -14.14
CA GLU A 56 12.69 16.07 -13.61
C GLU A 56 12.25 17.31 -12.81
N ASP A 57 11.11 17.91 -13.16
CA ASP A 57 10.58 19.09 -12.49
C ASP A 57 9.94 18.74 -11.13
N MET A 58 9.67 17.45 -10.90
CA MET A 58 9.04 16.94 -9.67
C MET A 58 10.06 16.34 -8.69
N ARG A 59 11.36 16.42 -8.98
CA ARG A 59 12.42 15.75 -8.20
C ARG A 59 12.38 16.13 -6.72
N ASP A 60 12.15 17.40 -6.41
CA ASP A 60 12.16 17.88 -5.03
C ASP A 60 10.94 17.37 -4.23
N LEU A 61 9.80 17.10 -4.88
CA LEU A 61 8.63 16.52 -4.24
C LEU A 61 8.90 15.11 -3.69
N ALA A 62 9.83 14.36 -4.31
CA ALA A 62 10.20 13.02 -3.85
C ALA A 62 10.97 13.02 -2.51
N TYR A 63 11.53 14.17 -2.12
CA TYR A 63 12.24 14.37 -0.85
C TYR A 63 11.45 15.23 0.14
N GLY A 64 10.26 15.70 -0.25
CA GLY A 64 9.34 16.45 0.59
C GLY A 64 8.13 15.62 1.03
N LEU A 65 7.09 16.31 1.51
CA LEU A 65 5.82 15.69 1.91
C LEU A 65 4.64 16.56 1.46
N VAL A 66 3.80 16.00 0.58
CA VAL A 66 2.50 16.61 0.27
C VAL A 66 1.57 16.42 1.46
N ARG A 67 1.21 17.52 2.11
CA ARG A 67 0.35 17.55 3.30
C ARG A 67 -0.72 18.63 3.14
N VAL A 68 -1.98 18.27 3.34
CA VAL A 68 -3.13 19.18 3.20
C VAL A 68 -3.71 19.60 4.55
N LEU A 69 -3.91 18.65 5.48
CA LEU A 69 -4.52 18.93 6.78
C LEU A 69 -3.45 19.44 7.77
N GLY A 70 -3.66 20.66 8.27
CA GLY A 70 -2.83 21.28 9.31
C GLY A 70 -3.22 20.88 10.73
N GLU A 71 -2.40 21.26 11.71
CA GLU A 71 -2.69 21.07 13.14
C GLU A 71 -3.92 21.86 13.63
N ASP A 72 -4.33 22.87 12.85
CA ASP A 72 -5.54 23.66 13.07
C ASP A 72 -6.82 22.96 12.56
N ASN A 73 -6.70 21.72 12.06
CA ASN A 73 -7.77 20.93 11.44
C ASN A 73 -8.38 21.58 10.19
N LYS A 74 -7.63 22.42 9.48
CA LYS A 74 -8.05 23.02 8.20
C LYS A 74 -7.22 22.49 7.04
N ALA A 75 -7.80 22.56 5.84
CA ALA A 75 -7.12 22.22 4.60
C ALA A 75 -6.32 23.44 4.09
N HIS A 76 -5.08 23.20 3.68
CA HIS A 76 -4.13 24.23 3.23
C HIS A 76 -3.50 23.89 1.88
N GLY A 77 -3.09 24.93 1.16
CA GLY A 77 -2.29 24.84 -0.07
C GLY A 77 -3.05 24.40 -1.33
N ALA A 78 -2.30 24.27 -2.42
CA ALA A 78 -2.83 23.94 -3.75
C ALA A 78 -3.36 22.49 -3.88
N TRP A 79 -3.01 21.64 -2.91
CA TRP A 79 -3.44 20.25 -2.86
C TRP A 79 -4.79 20.04 -2.16
N ASP A 80 -5.41 21.08 -1.59
CA ASP A 80 -6.78 20.97 -1.06
C ASP A 80 -7.75 20.55 -2.18
N PRO A 81 -8.33 19.34 -2.11
CA PRO A 81 -9.17 18.81 -3.18
C PRO A 81 -10.57 19.45 -3.23
N LYS A 82 -10.91 20.32 -2.27
CA LYS A 82 -12.23 20.99 -2.17
C LYS A 82 -13.41 20.00 -2.19
N LEU A 83 -13.21 18.83 -1.59
CA LEU A 83 -14.26 17.81 -1.47
C LEU A 83 -15.39 18.32 -0.58
N ASP A 84 -16.62 17.96 -0.93
CA ASP A 84 -17.78 18.28 -0.12
C ASP A 84 -17.79 17.48 1.20
N PRO A 85 -18.44 17.99 2.25
CA PRO A 85 -18.49 17.31 3.55
C PRO A 85 -19.07 15.89 3.52
N GLU A 86 -20.03 15.58 2.63
CA GLU A 86 -20.62 14.23 2.57
C GLU A 86 -19.68 13.21 1.93
N THR A 87 -18.88 13.62 0.95
CA THR A 87 -17.78 12.79 0.44
C THR A 87 -16.77 12.47 1.54
N LEU A 88 -16.36 13.47 2.32
CA LEU A 88 -15.44 13.27 3.45
C LEU A 88 -16.03 12.35 4.54
N ARG A 89 -17.32 12.51 4.87
CA ARG A 89 -18.03 11.61 5.80
C ARG A 89 -18.11 10.19 5.27
N THR A 90 -18.28 10.01 3.97
CA THR A 90 -18.27 8.69 3.32
C THR A 90 -16.89 8.04 3.42
N MET A 91 -15.82 8.77 3.13
CA MET A 91 -14.44 8.30 3.31
C MET A 91 -14.19 7.86 4.77
N LEU A 92 -14.60 8.69 5.74
CA LEU A 92 -14.46 8.38 7.17
C LEU A 92 -15.23 7.12 7.56
N LYS A 93 -16.47 6.96 7.11
CA LYS A 93 -17.27 5.74 7.35
C LYS A 93 -16.59 4.50 6.80
N LYS A 94 -15.99 4.59 5.60
CA LYS A 94 -15.24 3.47 4.99
C LYS A 94 -13.99 3.13 5.80
N MET A 95 -13.19 4.12 6.20
CA MET A 95 -12.01 3.89 7.04
C MET A 95 -12.37 3.27 8.41
N ALA A 96 -13.42 3.78 9.05
CA ALA A 96 -13.92 3.23 10.30
C ALA A 96 -14.42 1.78 10.14
N LEU A 97 -15.07 1.47 9.01
CA LEU A 97 -15.51 0.11 8.70
C LEU A 97 -14.33 -0.85 8.48
N VAL A 98 -13.27 -0.41 7.79
CA VAL A 98 -12.02 -1.20 7.66
C VAL A 98 -11.48 -1.55 9.03
N ARG A 99 -11.32 -0.56 9.91
CA ARG A 99 -10.81 -0.78 11.27
C ARG A 99 -11.68 -1.71 12.09
N ALA A 100 -13.00 -1.52 12.07
CA ALA A 100 -13.94 -2.38 12.77
C ALA A 100 -13.90 -3.83 12.25
N PHE A 101 -13.78 -4.02 10.94
CA PHE A 101 -13.63 -5.33 10.32
C PHE A 101 -12.33 -6.01 10.79
N ASP A 102 -11.21 -5.28 10.75
CA ASP A 102 -9.90 -5.76 11.20
C ASP A 102 -9.91 -6.21 12.66
N GLU A 103 -10.48 -5.42 13.57
CA GLU A 103 -10.58 -5.76 14.98
C GLU A 103 -11.39 -7.05 15.21
N ARG A 104 -12.48 -7.22 14.46
CA ARG A 104 -13.35 -8.40 14.55
C ARG A 104 -12.65 -9.65 14.03
N MET A 105 -12.02 -9.57 12.86
CA MET A 105 -11.35 -10.72 12.26
C MET A 105 -10.08 -11.10 13.02
N PHE A 106 -9.31 -10.12 13.49
CA PHE A 106 -8.14 -10.37 14.33
C PHE A 106 -8.53 -11.05 15.66
N ARG A 107 -9.63 -10.63 16.29
CA ARG A 107 -10.17 -11.31 17.47
C ARG A 107 -10.61 -12.74 17.15
N GLY A 108 -11.26 -12.96 16.00
CA GLY A 108 -11.62 -14.30 15.52
C GLY A 108 -10.39 -15.20 15.37
N GLN A 109 -9.30 -14.67 14.82
CA GLN A 109 -8.04 -15.37 14.69
C GLN A 109 -7.44 -15.72 16.07
N ARG A 110 -7.48 -14.81 17.05
CA ARG A 110 -7.05 -15.08 18.44
C ARG A 110 -7.91 -16.15 19.15
N GLN A 111 -9.16 -16.32 18.73
CA GLN A 111 -10.05 -17.38 19.20
C GLN A 111 -9.88 -18.71 18.44
N GLY A 112 -8.91 -18.80 17.52
CA GLY A 112 -8.67 -20.00 16.71
C GLY A 112 -9.74 -20.27 15.65
N LYS A 113 -10.60 -19.29 15.34
CA LYS A 113 -11.71 -19.44 14.38
C LYS A 113 -11.26 -19.37 12.91
N THR A 114 -10.13 -18.73 12.66
CA THR A 114 -9.44 -18.70 11.37
C THR A 114 -7.95 -18.90 11.60
N SER A 115 -7.23 -19.39 10.60
CA SER A 115 -5.80 -19.70 10.70
C SER A 115 -4.93 -18.45 10.73
N PHE A 116 -5.28 -17.42 9.95
CA PHE A 116 -4.42 -16.25 9.73
C PHE A 116 -5.23 -14.98 9.51
N TYR A 117 -4.71 -13.84 9.94
CA TYR A 117 -5.28 -12.53 9.64
C TYR A 117 -4.21 -11.44 9.77
N MET A 118 -4.28 -10.41 8.92
CA MET A 118 -3.43 -9.22 8.98
C MET A 118 -4.29 -7.95 9.01
N LYS A 119 -3.89 -7.00 9.85
CA LYS A 119 -4.55 -5.68 9.95
C LYS A 119 -3.83 -4.65 9.09
N CYS A 120 -4.51 -3.57 8.72
CA CYS A 120 -3.93 -2.35 8.16
C CYS A 120 -4.18 -1.12 9.06
N THR A 121 -4.19 -1.31 10.38
CA THR A 121 -4.42 -0.23 11.36
C THR A 121 -3.41 0.91 11.16
N GLY A 122 -3.91 2.11 10.91
CA GLY A 122 -3.11 3.30 10.62
C GLY A 122 -2.90 3.57 9.13
N GLU A 123 -3.23 2.61 8.27
CA GLU A 123 -3.06 2.68 6.82
C GLU A 123 -4.42 2.73 6.08
N GLU A 124 -5.56 2.80 6.78
CA GLU A 124 -6.89 2.65 6.18
C GLU A 124 -7.14 3.67 5.06
N ALA A 125 -6.69 4.91 5.27
CA ALA A 125 -6.79 6.02 4.32
C ALA A 125 -6.09 5.73 2.98
N THR A 126 -4.95 5.02 3.01
CA THR A 126 -4.13 4.75 1.81
C THR A 126 -4.86 3.86 0.80
N SER A 127 -5.76 3.01 1.28
CA SER A 127 -6.58 2.13 0.44
C SER A 127 -7.92 2.75 0.08
N VAL A 128 -8.57 3.41 1.05
CA VAL A 128 -9.90 4.01 0.86
C VAL A 128 -9.84 5.23 -0.07
N ALA A 129 -8.93 6.17 0.20
CA ALA A 129 -8.86 7.40 -0.59
C ALA A 129 -8.42 7.10 -2.03
N ALA A 130 -7.42 6.24 -2.22
CA ALA A 130 -6.97 5.82 -3.53
C ALA A 130 -8.09 5.13 -4.33
N ALA A 131 -8.84 4.21 -3.72
CA ALA A 131 -9.95 3.55 -4.39
C ALA A 131 -11.10 4.49 -4.75
N MET A 132 -11.34 5.55 -3.96
CA MET A 132 -12.37 6.56 -4.25
C MET A 132 -11.94 7.57 -5.33
N ALA A 133 -10.63 7.70 -5.58
CA ALA A 133 -10.10 8.55 -6.65
C ALA A 133 -10.01 7.82 -8.01
N LEU A 134 -10.05 6.49 -8.02
CA LEU A 134 -9.99 5.67 -9.22
C LEU A 134 -11.39 5.37 -9.78
N ALA A 135 -11.47 5.12 -11.09
CA ALA A 135 -12.69 4.57 -11.67
C ALA A 135 -12.94 3.14 -11.12
N SER A 136 -14.20 2.72 -11.13
CA SER A 136 -14.59 1.40 -10.59
C SER A 136 -13.97 0.23 -11.36
N ASP A 137 -13.65 0.44 -12.63
CA ASP A 137 -13.12 -0.55 -13.55
C ASP A 137 -11.59 -0.48 -13.73
N ASP A 138 -10.92 0.52 -13.15
CA ASP A 138 -9.46 0.57 -13.07
C ASP A 138 -8.91 -0.62 -12.27
N MET A 139 -7.96 -1.36 -12.84
CA MET A 139 -7.46 -2.56 -12.20
C MET A 139 -6.51 -2.22 -11.06
N ILE A 140 -6.84 -2.75 -9.88
CA ILE A 140 -6.04 -2.62 -8.68
C ILE A 140 -5.23 -3.90 -8.52
N PHE A 141 -3.91 -3.73 -8.37
CA PHE A 141 -2.91 -4.73 -8.04
C PHE A 141 -2.43 -4.51 -6.61
N PRO A 142 -3.20 -5.00 -5.62
CA PRO A 142 -3.02 -4.69 -4.21
C PRO A 142 -1.90 -5.53 -3.58
N SER A 143 -1.39 -5.07 -2.43
CA SER A 143 -0.77 -5.98 -1.47
C SER A 143 -1.85 -6.62 -0.57
N TYR A 144 -1.44 -7.35 0.47
CA TYR A 144 -2.36 -7.92 1.46
C TYR A 144 -2.88 -6.91 2.51
N ARG A 145 -2.58 -5.61 2.39
CA ARG A 145 -3.04 -4.53 3.32
C ARG A 145 -4.05 -3.54 2.74
N GLN A 146 -4.54 -3.77 1.52
CA GLN A 146 -5.46 -2.86 0.82
C GLN A 146 -6.93 -3.35 0.84
N GLN A 147 -7.37 -4.03 1.89
CA GLN A 147 -8.76 -4.50 2.01
C GLN A 147 -9.82 -3.37 1.98
N GLY A 148 -9.43 -2.13 2.29
CA GLY A 148 -10.32 -0.98 2.15
C GLY A 148 -10.79 -0.72 0.73
N VAL A 149 -10.02 -1.12 -0.28
CA VAL A 149 -10.44 -1.07 -1.70
C VAL A 149 -11.71 -1.88 -1.94
N LEU A 150 -11.75 -3.11 -1.41
CA LEU A 150 -12.91 -4.00 -1.55
C LEU A 150 -14.16 -3.37 -0.89
N LEU A 151 -13.99 -2.74 0.27
CA LEU A 151 -15.10 -2.06 0.95
C LEU A 151 -15.60 -0.83 0.20
N VAL A 152 -14.69 -0.05 -0.40
CA VAL A 152 -15.07 1.10 -1.24
C VAL A 152 -15.85 0.61 -2.46
N ARG A 153 -15.37 -0.43 -3.14
CA ARG A 153 -15.99 -0.99 -4.34
C ARG A 153 -17.22 -1.86 -4.09
N GLY A 154 -17.71 -1.93 -2.85
CA GLY A 154 -18.97 -2.61 -2.51
C GLY A 154 -18.87 -4.14 -2.49
N TYR A 155 -17.67 -4.70 -2.38
CA TYR A 155 -17.51 -6.15 -2.24
C TYR A 155 -18.17 -6.62 -0.93
N PRO A 156 -19.05 -7.63 -0.96
CA PRO A 156 -19.82 -7.98 0.23
C PRO A 156 -18.94 -8.46 1.38
N LEU A 157 -19.15 -7.93 2.59
CA LEU A 157 -18.40 -8.33 3.79
C LEU A 157 -18.49 -9.83 4.06
N VAL A 158 -19.65 -10.44 3.81
CA VAL A 158 -19.87 -11.88 3.98
C VAL A 158 -18.94 -12.68 3.07
N GLU A 159 -18.68 -12.22 1.84
CA GLU A 159 -17.76 -12.88 0.92
C GLU A 159 -16.30 -12.78 1.38
N MET A 160 -15.91 -11.65 1.94
CA MET A 160 -14.58 -11.52 2.58
C MET A 160 -14.45 -12.50 3.75
N ILE A 161 -15.46 -12.58 4.61
CA ILE A 161 -15.47 -13.48 5.77
C ILE A 161 -15.45 -14.95 5.31
N ASN A 162 -16.21 -15.30 4.28
CA ASN A 162 -16.22 -16.65 3.73
C ASN A 162 -14.81 -17.08 3.29
N GLN A 163 -14.08 -16.18 2.61
CA GLN A 163 -12.70 -16.43 2.21
C GLN A 163 -11.76 -16.58 3.41
N ILE A 164 -11.86 -15.71 4.42
CA ILE A 164 -11.04 -15.78 5.65
C ILE A 164 -11.23 -17.11 6.39
N TYR A 165 -12.44 -17.66 6.36
CA TYR A 165 -12.79 -18.91 7.04
C TYR A 165 -12.63 -20.14 6.14
N SER A 166 -12.26 -19.97 4.87
CA SER A 166 -12.19 -21.06 3.87
C SER A 166 -13.44 -21.95 3.85
N ASN A 167 -14.62 -21.35 4.06
CA ASN A 167 -15.86 -22.10 4.22
C ASN A 167 -16.52 -22.44 2.87
N LYS A 168 -17.67 -23.11 2.89
CA LYS A 168 -18.40 -23.50 1.66
C LYS A 168 -18.83 -22.33 0.75
N GLY A 169 -18.88 -21.12 1.28
CA GLY A 169 -19.17 -19.89 0.55
C GLY A 169 -17.92 -19.20 0.00
N ASP A 170 -16.71 -19.72 0.26
CA ASP A 170 -15.48 -19.14 -0.28
C ASP A 170 -15.41 -19.31 -1.80
N LYS A 171 -15.44 -18.18 -2.52
CA LYS A 171 -15.28 -18.15 -3.98
C LYS A 171 -13.93 -18.71 -4.46
N LEU A 172 -12.90 -18.70 -3.61
CA LEU A 172 -11.58 -19.29 -3.88
C LEU A 172 -11.49 -20.76 -3.47
N LYS A 173 -12.57 -21.34 -2.94
CA LYS A 173 -12.71 -22.76 -2.63
C LYS A 173 -11.67 -23.28 -1.63
N GLY A 174 -11.23 -22.44 -0.70
CA GLY A 174 -10.21 -22.76 0.31
C GLY A 174 -8.80 -22.93 -0.26
N ARG A 175 -8.57 -22.57 -1.53
CA ARG A 175 -7.27 -22.77 -2.22
C ARG A 175 -6.23 -21.71 -1.86
N GLN A 176 -6.65 -20.65 -1.20
CA GLN A 176 -5.79 -19.56 -0.79
C GLN A 176 -5.82 -19.34 0.71
N LEU A 177 -4.68 -18.86 1.23
CA LEU A 177 -4.55 -18.42 2.61
C LEU A 177 -5.61 -17.34 2.90
N PRO A 178 -6.16 -17.25 4.13
CA PRO A 178 -6.99 -16.11 4.52
C PRO A 178 -6.33 -14.79 4.13
N ILE A 179 -7.14 -13.78 3.82
CA ILE A 179 -6.78 -12.43 3.33
C ILE A 179 -6.24 -12.34 1.89
N MET A 180 -5.97 -13.46 1.23
CA MET A 180 -5.53 -13.47 -0.18
C MET A 180 -6.75 -13.39 -1.12
N TYR A 181 -7.49 -12.28 -1.02
CA TYR A 181 -8.69 -12.04 -1.81
C TYR A 181 -8.42 -11.94 -3.32
N SER A 182 -9.46 -12.18 -4.11
CA SER A 182 -9.46 -12.01 -5.56
C SER A 182 -10.87 -11.70 -6.02
N SER A 183 -11.06 -10.61 -6.76
CA SER A 183 -12.37 -10.22 -7.28
C SER A 183 -12.22 -9.42 -8.58
N ARG A 184 -12.26 -10.14 -9.70
CA ARG A 184 -12.19 -9.52 -11.04
C ARG A 184 -13.35 -8.56 -11.29
N GLU A 185 -14.55 -8.88 -10.82
CA GLU A 185 -15.76 -8.04 -10.94
C GLU A 185 -15.58 -6.67 -10.27
N HIS A 186 -14.75 -6.60 -9.22
CA HIS A 186 -14.48 -5.38 -8.47
C HIS A 186 -13.12 -4.80 -8.85
N SER A 187 -12.58 -5.19 -10.02
CA SER A 187 -11.25 -4.82 -10.52
C SER A 187 -10.16 -4.94 -9.45
N PHE A 188 -10.22 -5.99 -8.63
CA PHE A 188 -9.26 -6.30 -7.57
C PHE A 188 -8.51 -7.58 -7.93
N PHE A 189 -7.27 -7.40 -8.39
CA PHE A 189 -6.42 -8.49 -8.84
C PHE A 189 -6.15 -9.49 -7.71
N SER A 190 -5.94 -10.76 -8.08
CA SER A 190 -5.69 -11.83 -7.12
C SER A 190 -4.42 -11.53 -6.33
N ILE A 191 -4.52 -11.48 -5.01
CA ILE A 191 -3.34 -11.30 -4.16
C ILE A 191 -2.48 -12.57 -4.25
N SER A 192 -1.16 -12.37 -4.25
CA SER A 192 -0.14 -13.41 -4.10
C SER A 192 0.66 -13.17 -2.81
N GLY A 193 1.13 -14.26 -2.19
CA GLY A 193 2.08 -14.18 -1.08
C GLY A 193 3.49 -13.71 -1.50
N ASN A 194 3.80 -13.74 -2.80
CA ASN A 194 5.10 -13.32 -3.33
C ASN A 194 5.17 -11.79 -3.46
N LEU A 195 5.96 -11.14 -2.60
CA LEU A 195 6.09 -9.68 -2.54
C LEU A 195 6.56 -9.08 -3.87
N ALA A 196 6.08 -7.86 -4.15
CA ALA A 196 6.39 -7.00 -5.29
C ALA A 196 6.09 -7.57 -6.68
N THR A 197 5.69 -8.85 -6.81
CA THR A 197 5.39 -9.47 -8.11
C THR A 197 4.22 -8.80 -8.84
N GLN A 198 3.29 -8.21 -8.10
CA GLN A 198 2.14 -7.48 -8.62
C GLN A 198 2.51 -6.15 -9.29
N THR A 199 3.66 -5.55 -8.96
CA THR A 199 4.11 -4.26 -9.51
C THR A 199 4.40 -4.34 -11.01
N PRO A 200 5.29 -5.24 -11.51
CA PRO A 200 5.48 -5.40 -12.95
C PRO A 200 4.24 -5.97 -13.66
N GLN A 201 3.39 -6.73 -12.96
CA GLN A 201 2.12 -7.21 -13.51
C GLN A 201 1.15 -6.05 -13.79
N ALA A 202 1.06 -5.06 -12.89
CA ALA A 202 0.30 -3.85 -13.08
C ALA A 202 0.79 -3.05 -14.29
N VAL A 203 2.11 -2.89 -14.44
CA VAL A 203 2.70 -2.24 -15.62
C VAL A 203 2.31 -3.00 -16.90
N GLY A 204 2.41 -4.32 -16.91
CA GLY A 204 1.98 -5.14 -18.04
C GLY A 204 0.48 -4.99 -18.36
N TRP A 205 -0.37 -4.86 -17.34
CA TRP A 205 -1.80 -4.60 -17.52
C TRP A 205 -2.06 -3.20 -18.11
N ALA A 206 -1.37 -2.17 -17.62
CA ALA A 206 -1.45 -0.82 -18.17
C ALA A 206 -0.96 -0.76 -19.63
N MET A 207 0.14 -1.47 -19.95
CA MET A 207 0.62 -1.62 -21.32
C MET A 207 -0.43 -2.30 -22.21
N ALA A 208 -1.12 -3.33 -21.72
CA ALA A 208 -2.20 -3.97 -22.46
C ALA A 208 -3.37 -3.01 -22.73
N SER A 209 -3.74 -2.18 -21.74
CA SER A 209 -4.73 -1.11 -21.90
C SER A 209 -4.33 -0.14 -23.02
N ALA A 210 -3.08 0.36 -22.99
CA ALA A 210 -2.54 1.25 -24.02
C ALA A 210 -2.49 0.60 -25.42
N ILE A 211 -2.03 -0.66 -25.53
CA ILE A 211 -2.00 -1.42 -26.79
C ILE A 211 -3.40 -1.54 -27.40
N LYS A 212 -4.42 -1.73 -26.55
CA LYS A 212 -5.81 -1.83 -26.96
C LYS A 212 -6.50 -0.47 -27.17
N ARG A 213 -5.78 0.64 -26.94
CA ARG A 213 -6.32 2.01 -26.99
C ARG A 213 -7.53 2.18 -26.07
N ASP A 214 -7.45 1.57 -24.90
CA ASP A 214 -8.42 1.71 -23.82
C ASP A 214 -8.06 2.92 -22.94
N SER A 215 -8.99 3.33 -22.09
CA SER A 215 -8.85 4.45 -21.14
C SER A 215 -8.60 3.99 -19.70
N ARG A 216 -8.79 2.71 -19.38
CA ARG A 216 -8.61 2.18 -18.02
C ARG A 216 -7.14 2.19 -17.60
N ILE A 217 -6.88 2.48 -16.33
CA ILE A 217 -5.53 2.50 -15.75
C ILE A 217 -5.29 1.35 -14.77
N ALA A 218 -4.02 1.11 -14.46
CA ALA A 218 -3.62 0.19 -13.39
C ALA A 218 -3.15 1.00 -12.19
N ALA A 219 -3.55 0.58 -10.99
CA ALA A 219 -3.00 1.06 -9.74
C ALA A 219 -2.32 -0.11 -9.01
N THR A 220 -1.16 0.13 -8.42
CA THR A 220 -0.39 -0.91 -7.73
C THR A 220 0.12 -0.42 -6.37
N TRP A 221 0.27 -1.35 -5.43
CA TRP A 221 0.73 -1.07 -4.08
C TRP A 221 1.95 -1.94 -3.77
N VAL A 222 2.95 -1.33 -3.16
CA VAL A 222 4.13 -2.00 -2.60
C VAL A 222 4.49 -1.26 -1.32
N GLY A 223 4.91 -2.00 -0.29
CA GLY A 223 5.37 -1.45 0.99
C GLY A 223 6.89 -1.47 1.10
#